data_AF-A0AAV2GKD8-F1
#
_entry.id   AF-A0AAV2GKD8-F1
#
_cell.length_a   1.000
_cell.length_b   1.000
_cell.length_c   1.000
_cell.angle_alpha   90.00
_cell.angle_beta   90.00
_cell.angle_gamma   90.00
#
_symmetry.space_group_name_H-M   'P 1'
#
loop_
_entity.id
_entity.type
_entity.pdbx_description
1 polymer ?
#
loop_
_entity_poly.entity_id
_entity_poly.type
_entity_poly.pdbx_seq_one_letter_code
_entity_poly.pdbx_strand_id
1 'polypeptide(L)'
;MADHRKVPPQSQAGGKVSAAGIPYSIDLSKFSSRLKALYSHWTHNKGDMWASADALAIATPPPSEDLRYLKSSALNIWLLGYELPETVMVFMKKHIHFLCSQKKSSLLEVVKKPAKDAVGADVMMHVKMKNDDGSSLMDSIFSAIHAVRSGGDSGPVVGNIAREAPEGKLLETWS
;
A
#
# COMPACT_ATOMS: atom_id res chain seq x y z
N MET A 1 -0.99 -39.68 -55.33
CA MET A 1 -1.57 -38.34 -55.06
C MET A 1 -0.77 -37.73 -53.92
N ALA A 2 0.22 -36.89 -54.27
CA ALA A 2 1.14 -36.26 -53.32
C ALA A 2 0.71 -34.81 -53.12
N ASP A 3 0.40 -34.45 -51.88
CA ASP A 3 -0.07 -33.13 -51.47
C ASP A 3 1.15 -32.26 -51.10
N HIS A 4 1.53 -31.34 -51.99
CA HIS A 4 2.61 -30.38 -51.78
C HIS A 4 2.12 -29.21 -50.91
N ARG A 5 2.31 -29.28 -49.59
CA ARG A 5 2.16 -28.11 -48.71
C ARG A 5 3.49 -27.36 -48.60
N LYS A 6 3.53 -26.16 -49.16
CA LYS A 6 4.61 -25.18 -48.95
C LYS A 6 4.56 -24.65 -47.52
N VAL A 7 5.63 -24.85 -46.76
CA VAL A 7 5.87 -24.21 -45.46
C VAL A 7 6.49 -22.83 -45.72
N PRO A 8 5.96 -21.71 -45.17
CA PRO A 8 6.60 -20.41 -45.28
C PRO A 8 7.73 -20.25 -44.25
N PRO A 9 8.74 -19.39 -44.51
CA PRO A 9 9.97 -19.35 -43.75
C PRO A 9 9.79 -18.72 -42.36
N GLN A 10 10.53 -19.29 -41.41
CA GLN A 10 10.67 -18.85 -40.03
C GLN A 10 11.48 -17.54 -40.01
N SER A 11 10.83 -16.41 -39.73
CA SER A 11 11.51 -15.13 -39.49
C SER A 11 11.68 -14.90 -37.99
N GLN A 12 12.90 -15.09 -37.49
CA GLN A 12 13.35 -14.45 -36.26
C GLN A 12 13.42 -12.93 -36.51
N ALA A 13 12.66 -12.16 -35.73
CA ALA A 13 12.89 -10.73 -35.59
C ALA A 13 12.45 -10.31 -34.18
N GLY A 14 13.44 -10.03 -33.33
CA GLY A 14 13.23 -9.34 -32.07
C GLY A 14 12.64 -7.95 -32.33
N GLY A 15 11.33 -7.85 -32.25
CA GLY A 15 10.62 -6.59 -32.17
C GLY A 15 10.41 -6.26 -30.70
N LYS A 16 11.07 -5.21 -30.20
CA LYS A 16 10.71 -4.58 -28.93
C LYS A 16 9.21 -4.29 -28.98
N VAL A 17 8.44 -5.02 -28.19
CA VAL A 17 7.07 -4.63 -27.88
C VAL A 17 7.22 -3.38 -27.04
N SER A 18 7.15 -2.21 -27.69
CA SER A 18 6.96 -0.94 -27.02
C SER A 18 5.65 -1.06 -26.25
N ALA A 19 5.76 -1.38 -24.96
CA ALA A 19 4.65 -1.30 -24.04
C ALA A 19 4.23 0.17 -23.99
N ALA A 20 3.24 0.52 -24.82
CA ALA A 20 2.47 1.74 -24.66
C ALA A 20 1.84 1.65 -23.27
N GLY A 21 2.55 2.18 -22.27
CA GLY A 21 2.19 2.05 -20.87
C GLY A 21 0.85 2.71 -20.66
N ILE A 22 -0.14 1.92 -20.24
CA ILE A 22 -1.35 2.46 -19.63
C ILE A 22 -0.87 3.40 -18.51
N PRO A 23 -1.22 4.70 -18.53
CA PRO A 23 -0.84 5.59 -17.45
C PRO A 23 -1.42 5.02 -16.16
N TYR A 24 -0.57 4.74 -15.17
CA TYR A 24 -1.00 4.28 -13.86
C TYR A 24 -2.01 5.29 -13.29
N SER A 25 -3.30 4.94 -13.30
CA SER A 25 -4.40 5.77 -12.80
C SER A 25 -5.15 5.02 -11.71
N ILE A 26 -5.32 5.64 -10.54
CA ILE A 26 -6.12 5.12 -9.44
C ILE A 26 -7.59 5.46 -9.71
N ASP A 27 -8.48 4.47 -9.61
CA ASP A 27 -9.93 4.70 -9.65
C ASP A 27 -10.38 5.39 -8.36
N LEU A 28 -10.50 6.72 -8.41
CA LEU A 28 -10.78 7.54 -7.22
C LEU A 28 -12.16 7.27 -6.63
N SER A 29 -13.14 6.86 -7.45
CA SER A 29 -14.48 6.52 -6.97
C SER A 29 -14.44 5.23 -6.14
N LYS A 30 -13.79 4.19 -6.67
CA LYS A 30 -13.58 2.94 -5.93
C LYS A 30 -12.72 3.14 -4.69
N PHE A 31 -11.64 3.93 -4.79
CA PHE A 31 -10.80 4.27 -3.64
C PHE A 31 -11.62 4.89 -2.51
N SER A 32 -12.39 5.96 -2.78
CA SER A 32 -13.21 6.63 -1.77
C SER A 32 -14.25 5.69 -1.14
N SER A 33 -14.95 4.91 -1.97
CA SER A 33 -15.95 3.96 -1.49
C SER A 33 -15.34 2.88 -0.60
N ARG A 34 -14.19 2.34 -0.99
CA ARG A 34 -13.49 1.27 -0.25
C ARG A 34 -12.84 1.80 1.03
N LEU A 35 -12.25 2.99 0.99
CA LEU A 35 -11.71 3.65 2.18
C LEU A 35 -12.80 3.91 3.22
N LYS A 36 -13.97 4.39 2.78
CA LYS A 36 -15.14 4.58 3.66
C LYS A 36 -15.61 3.25 4.24
N ALA A 37 -15.64 2.18 3.46
CA ALA A 37 -15.99 0.84 3.95
C ALA A 37 -15.00 0.35 5.00
N LEU A 38 -13.68 0.52 4.79
CA LEU A 38 -12.64 0.17 5.75
C LEU A 38 -12.82 0.92 7.08
N TYR A 39 -12.91 2.25 7.04
CA TYR A 39 -13.07 3.08 8.25
C TYR A 39 -14.39 2.80 8.97
N SER A 40 -15.47 2.59 8.22
CA SER A 40 -16.78 2.29 8.80
C SER A 40 -16.72 0.93 9.51
N HIS A 41 -16.20 -0.11 8.85
CA HIS A 41 -16.10 -1.43 9.46
C HIS A 41 -15.14 -1.44 10.66
N TRP A 42 -14.02 -0.73 10.57
CA TRP A 42 -13.07 -0.55 11.67
C TRP A 42 -13.70 0.13 12.88
N THR A 43 -14.43 1.22 12.67
CA THR A 43 -15.06 1.98 13.76
C THR A 43 -16.17 1.20 14.44
N HIS A 44 -17.03 0.52 13.67
CA HIS A 44 -18.18 -0.21 14.25
C HIS A 44 -17.77 -1.51 14.95
N ASN A 45 -16.69 -2.15 14.51
CA ASN A 45 -16.25 -3.45 15.06
C ASN A 45 -14.92 -3.32 15.82
N LYS A 46 -14.62 -2.12 16.36
CA LYS A 46 -13.30 -1.77 16.89
C LYS A 46 -12.81 -2.78 17.94
N GLY A 47 -13.66 -3.12 18.92
CA GLY A 47 -13.33 -4.08 19.97
C GLY A 47 -13.26 -5.53 19.46
N ASP A 48 -14.29 -5.96 18.73
CA ASP A 48 -14.51 -7.38 18.42
C ASP A 48 -13.59 -7.92 17.32
N MET A 49 -13.30 -7.12 16.29
CA MET A 49 -12.56 -7.57 15.10
C MET A 49 -11.22 -6.85 14.90
N TRP A 50 -11.04 -5.68 15.52
CA TRP A 50 -9.85 -4.85 15.34
C TRP A 50 -9.04 -4.68 16.62
N ALA A 51 -9.30 -5.49 17.65
CA ALA A 51 -8.55 -5.52 18.91
C ALA A 51 -8.38 -4.12 19.55
N SER A 52 -9.40 -3.27 19.43
CA SER A 52 -9.39 -1.89 19.89
C SER A 52 -8.31 -0.99 19.27
N ALA A 53 -7.76 -1.36 18.11
CA ALA A 53 -6.70 -0.61 17.42
C ALA A 53 -7.07 0.86 17.15
N ASP A 54 -6.15 1.76 17.49
CA ASP A 54 -6.19 3.21 17.27
C ASP A 54 -5.52 3.62 15.95
N ALA A 55 -4.60 2.79 15.46
CA ALA A 55 -4.00 2.87 14.13
C ALA A 55 -3.90 1.49 13.50
N LEU A 56 -3.92 1.42 12.16
CA LEU A 56 -3.68 0.20 11.39
C LEU A 56 -2.42 0.38 10.55
N ALA A 57 -1.37 -0.38 10.83
CA ALA A 57 -0.11 -0.37 10.09
C ALA A 57 -0.04 -1.59 9.16
N ILE A 58 0.06 -1.33 7.86
CA ILE A 58 0.13 -2.33 6.80
C ILE A 58 1.44 -2.13 6.06
N ALA A 59 2.34 -3.09 6.21
CA ALA A 59 3.64 -3.06 5.55
C ALA A 59 3.67 -4.12 4.45
N THR A 60 3.98 -3.69 3.23
CA THR A 60 4.08 -4.57 2.06
C THR A 60 5.55 -4.79 1.72
N PRO A 61 6.04 -6.04 1.67
CA PRO A 61 7.44 -6.34 1.43
C PRO A 61 7.87 -6.00 0.00
N PRO A 62 9.17 -6.07 -0.32
CA PRO A 62 9.66 -6.01 -1.69
C PRO A 62 9.04 -7.09 -2.57
N PRO A 63 9.09 -6.90 -3.91
CA PRO A 63 8.68 -7.95 -4.84
C PRO A 63 9.47 -9.24 -4.60
N SER A 64 8.81 -10.38 -4.78
CA SER A 64 9.47 -11.69 -4.85
C SER A 64 9.01 -12.41 -6.11
N GLU A 65 9.87 -13.28 -6.64
CA GLU A 65 9.54 -14.20 -7.72
C GLU A 65 8.65 -15.37 -7.24
N ASP A 66 8.56 -15.58 -5.92
CA ASP A 66 7.69 -16.60 -5.33
C ASP A 66 6.22 -16.20 -5.43
N LEU A 67 5.36 -17.18 -5.73
CA LEU A 67 3.92 -16.99 -5.69
C LEU A 67 3.44 -16.86 -4.24
N ARG A 68 3.16 -15.63 -3.81
CA ARG A 68 2.73 -15.32 -2.44
C ARG A 68 1.42 -14.54 -2.44
N TYR A 69 0.49 -14.95 -1.59
CA TYR A 69 -0.80 -14.28 -1.39
C TYR A 69 -0.77 -13.47 -0.09
N LEU A 70 -0.17 -12.29 -0.14
CA LEU A 70 -0.08 -11.39 1.00
C LEU A 70 -1.37 -10.58 1.15
N LYS A 71 -1.88 -10.49 2.38
CA LYS A 71 -3.01 -9.63 2.73
C LYS A 71 -2.63 -8.15 2.57
N SER A 72 -1.37 -7.78 2.81
CA SER A 72 -0.86 -6.43 2.53
C SER A 72 -0.99 -6.07 1.05
N SER A 73 -0.50 -6.93 0.14
CA SER A 73 -0.68 -6.76 -1.31
C SER A 73 -2.14 -6.77 -1.74
N ALA A 74 -2.97 -7.65 -1.16
CA ALA A 74 -4.40 -7.70 -1.45
C ALA A 74 -5.10 -6.39 -1.04
N LEU A 75 -4.73 -5.78 0.10
CA LEU A 75 -5.26 -4.48 0.52
C LEU A 75 -4.86 -3.38 -0.46
N ASN A 76 -3.62 -3.36 -0.95
CA ASN A 76 -3.16 -2.38 -1.94
C ASN A 76 -3.99 -2.48 -3.23
N ILE A 77 -4.15 -3.69 -3.76
CA ILE A 77 -4.93 -3.93 -4.98
C ILE A 77 -6.39 -3.58 -4.77
N TRP A 78 -6.97 -3.99 -3.63
CA TRP A 78 -8.34 -3.67 -3.29
C TRP A 78 -8.53 -2.16 -3.14
N LEU A 79 -7.66 -1.44 -2.45
CA LEU A 79 -7.87 -0.02 -2.18
C LEU A 79 -7.49 0.89 -3.36
N LEU A 80 -6.36 0.60 -4.01
CA LEU A 80 -5.68 1.49 -4.96
C LEU A 80 -5.65 0.95 -6.40
N GLY A 81 -5.97 -0.34 -6.59
CA GLY A 81 -5.93 -1.00 -7.89
C GLY A 81 -4.53 -1.49 -8.31
N TYR A 82 -3.52 -1.29 -7.47
CA TYR A 82 -2.13 -1.68 -7.74
C TYR A 82 -1.51 -2.31 -6.50
N GLU A 83 -0.54 -3.20 -6.72
CA GLU A 83 0.37 -3.59 -5.66
C GLU A 83 1.43 -2.51 -5.46
N LEU A 84 1.72 -2.16 -4.20
CA LEU A 84 2.77 -1.21 -3.83
C LEU A 84 3.83 -1.92 -2.97
N PRO A 85 4.79 -2.64 -3.59
CA PRO A 85 5.86 -3.29 -2.85
C PRO A 85 6.74 -2.29 -2.10
N GLU A 86 7.44 -2.73 -1.06
CA GLU A 86 8.34 -1.90 -0.23
C GLU A 86 7.65 -0.57 0.17
N THR A 87 6.49 -0.67 0.82
CA THR A 87 5.65 0.46 1.23
C THR A 87 5.00 0.18 2.58
N VAL A 88 4.99 1.17 3.47
CA VAL A 88 4.22 1.13 4.73
C VAL A 88 3.06 2.11 4.64
N MET A 89 1.86 1.64 4.99
CA MET A 89 0.64 2.43 5.07
C MET A 89 0.12 2.42 6.50
N VAL A 90 -0.05 3.58 7.11
CA VAL A 90 -0.63 3.70 8.45
C VAL A 90 -1.94 4.49 8.39
N PHE A 91 -3.04 3.82 8.70
CA PHE A 91 -4.36 4.44 8.80
C PHE A 91 -4.64 4.87 10.22
N MET A 92 -5.07 6.12 10.39
CA MET A 92 -5.41 6.72 11.67
C MET A 92 -6.71 7.52 11.52
N LYS A 93 -7.33 7.91 12.64
CA LYS A 93 -8.61 8.64 12.60
C LYS A 93 -8.57 9.95 11.80
N LYS A 94 -7.45 10.67 11.83
CA LYS A 94 -7.28 11.99 11.19
C LYS A 94 -6.21 12.04 10.12
N HIS A 95 -5.33 11.04 10.07
CA HIS A 95 -4.23 11.00 9.12
C HIS A 95 -4.11 9.63 8.48
N ILE A 96 -3.64 9.59 7.23
CA ILE A 96 -3.16 8.38 6.58
C ILE A 96 -1.73 8.64 6.16
N HIS A 97 -0.79 7.85 6.68
CA HIS A 97 0.63 7.99 6.38
C HIS A 97 1.05 6.96 5.34
N PHE A 98 1.75 7.39 4.29
CA PHE A 98 2.41 6.52 3.33
C PHE A 98 3.92 6.72 3.42
N LEU A 99 4.67 5.67 3.74
CA LEU A 99 6.13 5.63 3.62
C LEU A 99 6.51 4.80 2.40
N CYS A 100 7.01 5.46 1.37
CA CYS A 100 7.30 4.82 0.09
C CYS A 100 8.36 5.59 -0.73
N SER A 101 8.77 5.03 -1.86
CA SER A 101 9.66 5.71 -2.82
C SER A 101 9.00 6.94 -3.47
N GLN A 102 9.80 7.88 -3.98
CA GLN A 102 9.33 9.07 -4.70
C GLN A 102 8.32 8.76 -5.82
N LYS A 103 8.59 7.72 -6.62
CA LYS A 103 7.71 7.31 -7.73
C LYS A 103 6.30 6.94 -7.23
N LYS A 104 6.21 6.20 -6.12
CA LYS A 104 4.93 5.79 -5.51
C LYS A 104 4.23 6.98 -4.86
N SER A 105 4.98 7.86 -4.18
CA SER A 105 4.41 9.10 -3.62
C SER A 105 3.75 9.94 -4.71
N SER A 106 4.40 10.14 -5.86
CA SER A 106 3.84 10.91 -6.98
C SER A 106 2.56 10.28 -7.54
N LEU A 107 2.48 8.94 -7.58
CA LEU A 107 1.25 8.23 -7.98
C LEU A 107 0.13 8.45 -6.95
N LEU A 108 0.45 8.49 -5.66
CA LEU A 108 -0.52 8.59 -4.56
C LEU A 108 -0.98 10.02 -4.26
N GLU A 109 -0.35 11.06 -4.82
CA GLU A 109 -0.78 12.46 -4.61
C GLU A 109 -2.26 12.67 -4.94
N VAL A 110 -2.79 11.95 -5.93
CA VAL A 110 -4.19 12.08 -6.36
C VAL A 110 -5.20 11.60 -5.32
N VAL A 111 -4.79 10.79 -4.32
CA VAL A 111 -5.71 10.25 -3.30
C VAL A 111 -5.91 11.17 -2.09
N LYS A 112 -5.12 12.26 -1.97
CA LYS A 112 -5.19 13.18 -0.83
C LYS A 112 -6.59 13.79 -0.64
N LYS A 113 -7.13 14.41 -1.69
CA LYS A 113 -8.47 15.03 -1.66
C LYS A 113 -9.58 13.96 -1.49
N PRO A 114 -9.62 12.86 -2.27
CA PRO A 114 -10.58 11.78 -2.06
C PRO A 114 -10.60 11.21 -0.64
N ALA A 115 -9.43 11.04 0.00
CA ALA A 115 -9.35 10.55 1.38
C ALA A 115 -9.95 11.55 2.38
N LYS A 116 -9.63 12.85 2.21
CA LYS A 116 -10.20 13.92 3.02
C LYS A 116 -11.72 13.98 2.88
N ASP A 117 -12.23 13.91 1.67
CA ASP A 117 -13.66 13.97 1.38
C ASP A 117 -14.41 12.72 1.88
N ALA A 118 -13.81 11.53 1.77
CA ALA A 118 -14.46 10.27 2.12
C ALA A 118 -14.50 9.98 3.63
N VAL A 119 -13.42 10.27 4.35
CA VAL A 119 -13.26 9.88 5.78
C VAL A 119 -12.72 11.00 6.66
N GLY A 120 -12.48 12.19 6.12
CA GLY A 120 -11.98 13.34 6.88
C GLY A 120 -10.49 13.25 7.26
N ALA A 121 -9.75 12.31 6.68
CA ALA A 121 -8.34 12.07 6.99
C ALA A 121 -7.40 12.78 6.00
N ASP A 122 -6.39 13.46 6.52
CA ASP A 122 -5.34 14.09 5.73
C ASP A 122 -4.26 13.05 5.38
N VAL A 123 -3.83 13.03 4.12
CA VAL A 123 -2.83 12.06 3.65
C VAL A 123 -1.43 12.69 3.74
N MET A 124 -0.57 12.05 4.53
CA MET A 124 0.82 12.44 4.78
C MET A 124 1.77 11.53 4.00
N MET A 125 2.58 12.12 3.11
CA MET A 125 3.57 11.38 2.32
C MET A 125 4.95 11.46 2.97
N HIS A 126 5.58 10.31 3.16
CA HIS A 126 6.92 10.14 3.69
C HIS A 126 7.76 9.48 2.59
N VAL A 127 8.64 10.27 1.96
CA VAL A 127 9.38 9.81 0.79
C VAL A 127 10.74 9.26 1.19
N LYS A 128 10.90 7.94 1.10
CA LYS A 128 12.20 7.28 1.31
C LYS A 128 13.12 7.49 0.11
N MET A 129 14.28 8.09 0.36
CA MET A 129 15.33 8.30 -0.63
C MET A 129 16.17 7.02 -0.82
N LYS A 130 16.87 6.87 -1.96
CA LYS A 130 17.59 5.63 -2.29
C LYS A 130 18.68 5.23 -1.28
N ASN A 131 19.30 6.20 -0.63
CA ASN A 131 20.40 5.99 0.33
C ASN A 131 19.95 6.22 1.78
N ASP A 132 18.64 6.24 2.02
CA ASP A 132 18.02 6.47 3.32
C ASP A 132 17.33 5.16 3.75
N ASP A 133 17.52 4.77 5.01
CA ASP A 133 16.89 3.56 5.58
C ASP A 133 15.43 3.79 6.01
N GLY A 134 14.99 5.05 6.05
CA GLY A 134 13.65 5.47 6.41
C GLY A 134 13.44 5.72 7.90
N SER A 135 14.44 5.51 8.77
CA SER A 135 14.25 5.50 10.23
C SER A 135 13.66 6.81 10.76
N SER A 136 14.19 7.96 10.31
CA SER A 136 13.67 9.27 10.72
C SER A 136 12.23 9.53 10.27
N LEU A 137 11.83 8.95 9.13
CA LEU A 137 10.46 9.00 8.63
C LEU A 137 9.55 8.10 9.46
N MET A 138 10.04 6.92 9.86
CA MET A 138 9.32 6.02 10.78
C MET A 138 9.11 6.69 12.14
N ASP A 139 10.13 7.34 12.70
CA ASP A 139 10.04 8.10 13.96
C ASP A 139 8.96 9.19 13.89
N SER A 140 8.84 9.88 12.75
CA SER A 140 7.77 10.86 12.52
C SER A 140 6.38 10.20 12.56
N ILE A 141 6.23 9.03 11.94
CA ILE A 141 4.98 8.26 11.95
C ILE A 141 4.67 7.74 13.36
N PHE A 142 5.65 7.17 14.07
CA PHE A 142 5.49 6.70 15.44
C PHE A 142 5.13 7.84 16.38
N SER A 143 5.76 9.01 16.24
CA SER A 143 5.41 10.21 17.00
C SER A 143 3.95 10.62 16.75
N ALA A 144 3.49 10.56 15.50
CA ALA A 144 2.09 10.83 15.17
C ALA A 144 1.13 9.81 15.81
N ILE A 145 1.51 8.53 15.83
CA ILE A 145 0.75 7.45 16.51
C ILE A 145 0.68 7.72 18.00
N HIS A 146 1.81 7.99 18.66
CA HIS A 146 1.87 8.27 20.10
C HIS A 146 1.12 9.54 20.51
N ALA A 147 0.99 10.52 19.61
CA ALA A 147 0.19 11.71 19.85
C ALA A 147 -1.33 11.43 19.89
N VAL A 148 -1.78 10.28 19.38
CA VAL A 148 -3.17 9.85 19.53
C VAL A 148 -3.41 9.42 20.97
N ARG A 149 -4.15 10.27 21.70
CA ARG A 149 -4.60 9.94 23.05
C ARG A 149 -5.78 8.97 22.98
N SER A 150 -5.54 7.74 23.38
CA SER A 150 -6.60 6.82 23.79
C SER A 150 -7.02 7.18 25.21
N GLY A 151 -8.31 7.16 25.54
CA GLY A 151 -8.86 7.74 26.79
C GLY A 151 -8.47 7.04 28.10
N GLY A 152 -7.34 6.33 28.17
CA GLY A 152 -6.81 5.65 29.35
C GLY A 152 -5.29 5.80 29.49
N ASP A 153 -4.72 5.20 30.54
CA ASP A 153 -3.28 5.29 30.87
C ASP A 153 -2.38 4.45 29.94
N SER A 154 -2.96 3.60 29.10
CA SER A 154 -2.23 2.80 28.10
C SER A 154 -2.02 3.57 26.81
N GLY A 155 -0.83 3.43 26.21
CA GLY A 155 -0.51 3.99 24.89
C GLY A 155 -1.42 3.48 23.76
N PRO A 156 -1.33 4.07 22.56
CA PRO A 156 -2.18 3.71 21.42
C PRO A 156 -1.97 2.25 21.00
N VAL A 157 -3.06 1.58 20.62
CA VAL A 157 -3.00 0.21 20.09
C VAL A 157 -2.81 0.26 18.59
N VAL A 158 -1.79 -0.43 18.06
CA VAL A 158 -1.52 -0.50 16.61
C VAL A 158 -1.84 -1.89 16.09
N GLY A 159 -2.86 -1.99 15.23
CA GLY A 159 -3.18 -3.22 14.51
C GLY A 159 -2.25 -3.43 13.32
N ASN A 160 -1.81 -4.67 13.12
CA ASN A 160 -0.97 -5.07 11.98
C ASN A 160 -1.38 -6.45 11.45
N ILE A 161 -0.81 -6.87 10.32
CA ILE A 161 -0.97 -8.23 9.80
C ILE A 161 0.10 -9.13 10.42
N ALA A 162 -0.15 -9.60 11.64
CA ALA A 162 0.84 -10.33 12.46
C ALA A 162 1.41 -11.63 11.85
N ARG A 163 0.78 -12.16 10.79
CA ARG A 163 1.20 -13.40 10.11
C ARG A 163 2.05 -13.16 8.86
N GLU A 164 2.39 -11.92 8.56
CA GLU A 164 3.35 -11.57 7.52
C GLU A 164 4.66 -11.16 8.19
N ALA A 165 5.71 -11.93 7.97
CA ALA A 165 7.02 -11.62 8.51
C ALA A 165 7.57 -10.35 7.85
N PRO A 166 8.28 -9.48 8.60
CA PRO A 166 9.03 -8.39 8.00
C PRO A 166 10.06 -8.94 7.04
N GLU A 167 10.10 -8.39 5.82
CA GLU A 167 11.06 -8.81 4.80
C GLU A 167 11.62 -7.59 4.07
N GLY A 168 12.94 -7.56 3.94
CA GLY A 168 13.65 -6.48 3.29
C GLY A 168 13.87 -5.30 4.23
N LYS A 169 14.93 -4.55 3.94
CA LYS A 169 15.49 -3.52 4.83
C LYS A 169 14.43 -2.57 5.41
N LEU A 170 13.50 -2.08 4.58
CA LEU A 170 12.47 -1.15 5.06
C LEU A 170 11.57 -1.75 6.15
N LEU A 171 11.13 -2.99 5.96
CA LEU A 171 10.19 -3.64 6.88
C LEU A 171 10.91 -4.18 8.11
N GLU A 172 12.15 -4.67 7.94
CA GLU A 172 13.02 -5.08 9.05
C GLU A 172 13.38 -3.90 9.97
N THR A 173 13.56 -2.69 9.43
CA THR A 173 13.76 -1.48 10.23
C THR A 173 12.46 -0.99 10.88
N TRP A 174 11.30 -1.27 10.26
CA TRP A 174 9.99 -0.88 10.79
C TRP A 174 9.54 -1.74 12.00
N SER A 175 9.94 -3.01 12.05
CA SER A 175 9.52 -3.98 13.08
C SER A 175 10.28 -3.84 14.39
#